data_AF-A0A968T8Z7-F1
#
_entry.id   AF-A0A968T8Z7-F1
#
_cell.length_a   1.000
_cell.length_b   1.000
_cell.length_c   1.000
_cell.angle_alpha   90.00
_cell.angle_beta   90.00
_cell.angle_gamma   90.00
#
_symmetry.space_group_name_H-M   'P 1'
#
loop_
_entity.id
_entity.type
_entity.pdbx_description
1 polymer ?
#
loop_
_entity_poly.entity_id
_entity_poly.type
_entity_poly.pdbx_seq_one_letter_code
_entity_poly.pdbx_strand_id
1 'polypeptide(L)'
;MSQKQGKRLGLAAKCRLSPVLQKCGLRLCAQSSYEQAAENSQVILGLPVGSSVLHRLVQGAELPEAASEEPAVAASIDGGKIRIRSEAGSGE
;
A
#
# COMPACT_ATOMS: atom_id res chain seq x y z
N MET A 1 -15.59 4.31 -13.35
CA MET A 1 -16.21 3.23 -14.16
C MET A 1 -17.60 2.89 -13.62
N SER A 2 -18.59 2.76 -14.50
CA SER A 2 -19.94 2.27 -14.17
C SER A 2 -19.92 0.77 -13.83
N GLN A 3 -20.90 0.28 -13.05
CA GLN A 3 -21.05 -1.15 -12.73
C GLN A 3 -21.13 -2.03 -13.99
N LYS A 4 -21.85 -1.58 -15.03
CA LYS A 4 -21.96 -2.32 -16.29
C LYS A 4 -20.61 -2.49 -17.00
N GLN A 5 -19.79 -1.44 -16.97
CA GLN A 5 -18.44 -1.48 -17.54
C GLN A 5 -17.50 -2.35 -16.69
N GLY A 6 -17.61 -2.26 -15.35
CA GLY A 6 -16.86 -3.11 -14.42
C GLY A 6 -17.10 -4.59 -14.67
N LYS A 7 -18.37 -5.00 -14.76
CA LYS A 7 -18.76 -6.38 -15.05
C LYS A 7 -18.22 -6.86 -16.40
N ARG A 8 -18.27 -6.02 -17.45
CA ARG A 8 -17.73 -6.36 -18.77
C ARG A 8 -16.21 -6.54 -18.77
N LEU A 9 -15.50 -5.75 -17.97
CA LEU A 9 -14.03 -5.75 -17.93
C LEU A 9 -13.46 -6.68 -16.84
N GLY A 10 -14.31 -7.33 -16.03
CA GLY A 10 -13.86 -8.13 -14.89
C GLY A 10 -13.19 -7.29 -13.80
N LEU A 11 -13.55 -6.01 -13.69
CA LEU A 11 -12.94 -5.06 -12.75
C LEU A 11 -13.95 -4.56 -11.72
N ALA A 12 -13.45 -4.24 -10.53
CA ALA A 12 -14.24 -3.61 -9.49
C ALA A 12 -14.83 -2.28 -9.99
N ALA A 13 -16.14 -2.10 -9.76
CA ALA A 13 -16.81 -0.86 -10.08
C ALA A 13 -16.26 0.29 -9.22
N LYS A 14 -16.37 1.54 -9.72
CA LYS A 14 -15.90 2.75 -9.01
C LYS A 14 -14.39 2.78 -8.70
N CYS A 15 -13.59 1.89 -9.27
CA CYS A 15 -12.14 1.97 -9.20
C CYS A 15 -11.59 3.05 -10.15
N ARG A 16 -10.61 3.84 -9.69
CA ARG A 16 -9.89 4.84 -10.50
C ARG A 16 -8.50 4.39 -10.92
N LEU A 17 -7.90 3.44 -10.22
CA LEU A 17 -6.56 2.93 -10.49
C LEU A 17 -6.66 1.58 -11.20
N SER A 18 -5.91 1.38 -12.28
CA SER A 18 -5.81 0.05 -12.89
C SER A 18 -5.18 -0.94 -11.91
N PRO A 19 -5.45 -2.26 -12.02
CA PRO A 19 -4.85 -3.26 -11.14
C PRO A 19 -3.30 -3.22 -11.16
N VAL A 20 -2.71 -2.90 -12.31
CA VAL A 20 -1.25 -2.75 -12.43
C VAL A 20 -0.76 -1.54 -11.64
N LEU A 21 -1.44 -0.38 -11.75
CA LEU A 21 -1.07 0.81 -10.98
C LEU A 21 -1.22 0.61 -9.48
N GLN A 22 -2.20 -0.19 -9.05
CA GLN A 22 -2.34 -0.56 -7.65
C GLN A 22 -1.12 -1.36 -7.17
N LYS A 23 -0.71 -2.40 -7.90
CA LYS A 23 0.49 -3.18 -7.57
C LYS A 23 1.77 -2.33 -7.56
N CYS A 24 1.94 -1.47 -8.56
CA CYS A 24 3.09 -0.55 -8.61
C CYS A 24 3.07 0.41 -7.41
N GLY A 25 1.92 0.97 -7.06
CA GLY A 25 1.75 1.84 -5.90
C GLY A 25 2.15 1.15 -4.59
N LEU A 26 1.67 -0.08 -4.36
CA LEU A 26 2.06 -0.87 -3.19
C LEU A 26 3.58 -1.10 -3.12
N ARG A 27 4.22 -1.40 -4.25
CA ARG A 27 5.68 -1.59 -4.29
C ARG A 27 6.44 -0.30 -3.99
N LEU A 28 6.00 0.83 -4.52
CA LEU A 28 6.62 2.13 -4.23
C LEU A 28 6.50 2.48 -2.73
N CYS A 29 5.34 2.23 -2.13
CA CYS A 29 5.13 2.46 -0.69
C CYS A 29 5.91 1.48 0.20
N ALA A 30 6.22 0.28 -0.27
CA ALA A 30 7.09 -0.64 0.47
C ALA A 30 8.55 -0.16 0.52
N GLN A 31 8.97 0.73 -0.38
CA GLN A 31 10.35 1.22 -0.49
C GLN A 31 10.57 2.57 0.18
N SER A 32 9.51 3.39 0.33
CA SER A 32 9.63 4.79 0.77
C SER A 32 8.35 5.33 1.40
N SER A 33 8.37 6.58 1.89
CA SER A 33 7.16 7.26 2.39
C SER A 33 6.09 7.44 1.30
N TYR A 34 4.85 7.74 1.71
CA TYR A 34 3.74 7.97 0.78
C TYR A 34 3.94 9.21 -0.09
N GLU A 35 4.57 10.25 0.45
CA GLU A 35 4.95 11.46 -0.28
C GLU A 35 5.97 11.13 -1.36
N GLN A 36 7.04 10.41 -1.00
CA GLN A 36 8.07 10.01 -1.95
C GLN A 36 7.52 9.05 -3.00
N ALA A 37 6.64 8.12 -2.61
CA ALA A 37 5.98 7.21 -3.53
C ALA A 37 5.08 7.93 -4.53
N ALA A 38 4.42 9.02 -4.13
CA ALA A 38 3.61 9.87 -5.02
C ALA A 38 4.48 10.63 -6.03
N GLU A 39 5.62 11.17 -5.60
CA GLU A 39 6.61 11.77 -6.51
C GLU A 39 7.15 10.73 -7.50
N ASN A 40 7.55 9.57 -6.98
CA ASN A 40 8.07 8.47 -7.79
C ASN A 40 7.05 7.94 -8.79
N SER A 41 5.75 7.91 -8.45
CA SER A 41 4.71 7.46 -9.38
C SER A 41 4.65 8.35 -10.62
N GLN A 42 4.78 9.67 -10.44
CA GLN A 42 4.78 10.61 -11.56
C GLN A 42 6.03 10.42 -12.43
N VAL A 43 7.20 10.27 -11.81
CA VAL A 43 8.48 10.15 -12.54
C VAL A 43 8.57 8.82 -13.30
N ILE A 44 8.22 7.71 -12.65
CA ILE A 44 8.42 6.36 -13.20
C ILE A 44 7.27 5.97 -14.13
N LEU A 45 6.03 6.29 -13.76
CA LEU A 45 4.83 5.83 -14.47
C LEU A 45 4.22 6.92 -15.36
N GLY A 46 4.72 8.16 -15.28
CA GLY A 46 4.15 9.32 -15.98
C GLY A 46 2.79 9.76 -15.46
N LEU A 47 2.34 9.20 -14.33
CA LEU A 47 0.97 9.34 -13.81
C LEU A 47 0.98 9.77 -12.34
N PRO A 48 0.27 10.85 -11.99
CA PRO A 48 0.26 11.32 -10.62
C PRO A 48 -0.71 10.48 -9.78
N VAL A 49 -0.22 9.93 -8.68
CA VAL A 49 -1.04 9.23 -7.67
C VAL A 49 -0.78 9.89 -6.32
N GLY A 50 -1.80 10.55 -5.75
CA GLY A 50 -1.64 11.28 -4.49
C GLY A 50 -1.32 10.38 -3.30
N SER A 51 -0.55 10.90 -2.34
CA SER A 51 -0.15 10.19 -1.11
C SER A 51 -1.35 9.63 -0.33
N SER A 52 -2.46 10.36 -0.22
CA SER A 52 -3.68 9.88 0.45
C SER A 52 -4.39 8.75 -0.32
N VAL A 53 -4.18 8.64 -1.63
CA VAL A 53 -4.67 7.50 -2.43
C VAL A 53 -3.81 6.27 -2.14
N LEU A 54 -2.48 6.44 -2.13
CA LEU A 54 -1.54 5.38 -1.79
C LEU A 54 -1.73 4.88 -0.36
N HIS A 55 -1.94 5.76 0.61
CA HIS A 55 -2.22 5.37 1.99
C HIS A 55 -3.48 4.51 2.09
N ARG A 56 -4.60 4.93 1.47
CA ARG A 56 -5.84 4.12 1.44
C ARG A 56 -5.64 2.80 0.71
N LEU A 57 -4.82 2.78 -0.34
CA LEU A 57 -4.50 1.56 -1.07
C LEU A 57 -3.75 0.57 -0.19
N VAL A 58 -2.75 1.02 0.58
CA VAL A 58 -2.00 0.18 1.51
C VAL A 58 -2.88 -0.32 2.66
N GLN A 59 -3.68 0.56 3.27
CA GLN A 59 -4.60 0.18 4.35
C GLN A 59 -5.67 -0.83 3.92
N GLY A 60 -6.09 -0.78 2.66
CA GLY A 60 -7.08 -1.71 2.10
C GLY A 60 -6.48 -2.94 1.41
N ALA A 61 -5.16 -3.11 1.42
CA ALA A 61 -4.52 -4.26 0.79
C ALA A 61 -4.60 -5.49 1.70
N GLU A 62 -5.13 -6.58 1.16
CA GLU A 62 -4.99 -7.90 1.78
C GLU A 62 -3.56 -8.40 1.52
N LEU A 63 -2.78 -8.48 2.61
CA LEU A 63 -1.44 -9.06 2.57
C LEU A 63 -1.57 -10.51 3.08
N PRO A 64 -1.23 -11.52 2.25
CA PRO A 64 -1.25 -12.89 2.71
C PRO A 64 -0.24 -13.07 3.85
N GLU A 65 -0.59 -13.92 4.80
CA GLU A 65 0.36 -14.34 5.82
C GLU A 65 1.57 -15.00 5.16
N ALA A 66 2.76 -14.75 5.71
CA ALA A 66 3.96 -15.42 5.26
C ALA A 66 3.84 -16.91 5.62
N ALA A 67 3.75 -17.78 4.61
CA ALA A 67 3.75 -19.21 4.79
C ALA A 67 5.19 -19.75 4.67
N SER A 68 5.62 -20.55 5.65
CA SER A 68 6.87 -21.31 5.63
C SER A 68 6.57 -22.74 6.05
N GLU A 69 7.06 -23.70 5.27
CA GLU A 69 6.98 -25.13 5.62
C GLU A 69 8.03 -25.50 6.69
N GLU A 70 9.08 -24.71 6.81
CA GLU A 70 10.18 -24.94 7.75
C GLU A 70 9.99 -24.11 9.03
N PRO A 71 10.22 -24.71 10.21
CA PRO A 71 10.19 -23.98 11.48
C PRO A 71 11.39 -23.03 11.60
N ALA A 72 11.13 -21.79 12.00
CA ALA A 72 12.18 -20.85 12.32
C ALA A 72 12.90 -21.28 13.61
N VAL A 73 14.20 -21.61 13.52
CA VAL A 73 15.02 -22.02 14.67
C VAL A 73 15.36 -20.82 15.57
N ALA A 74 15.44 -19.62 14.98
CA ALA A 74 15.62 -18.36 15.67
C ALA A 74 14.98 -17.23 14.86
N ALA A 75 14.43 -16.24 15.55
CA ALA A 75 13.94 -15.01 14.96
C ALA A 75 14.58 -13.82 15.69
N SER A 76 15.05 -12.84 14.92
CA SER A 76 15.49 -11.55 15.44
C SER A 76 14.62 -10.47 14.83
N ILE A 77 14.08 -9.59 15.67
CA ILE A 77 13.33 -8.42 15.24
C ILE A 77 14.25 -7.23 15.47
N ASP A 78 14.71 -6.61 14.40
CA ASP A 78 15.45 -5.35 14.52
C ASP A 78 14.46 -4.23 14.89
N GLY A 79 14.51 -3.82 16.15
CA GLY A 79 13.66 -2.81 16.74
C GLY A 79 14.10 -1.41 16.37
N GLY A 80 14.08 -1.08 15.07
CA GLY A 80 14.28 0.28 14.59
C GLY A 80 13.44 1.27 15.42
N LYS A 81 13.97 2.47 15.67
CA LYS A 81 13.27 3.47 16.48
C LYS A 81 12.03 3.99 15.73
N ILE A 82 10.86 3.46 16.07
CA ILE A 82 9.57 3.90 15.51
C ILE A 82 8.91 4.88 16.48
N ARG A 83 8.54 6.07 15.99
CA ARG A 83 7.76 7.04 16.77
C ARG A 83 6.32 7.05 16.29
N ILE A 84 5.44 6.43 17.06
CA ILE A 84 4.00 6.48 16.83
C ILE A 84 3.46 7.73 17.53
N ARG A 85 2.62 8.50 16.83
CA ARG A 85 1.89 9.61 17.44
C ARG A 85 0.50 9.10 17.80
N SER A 86 0.20 9.01 19.09
CA SER A 86 -1.17 8.89 19.59
C SER A 86 -1.81 10.28 19.66
N GLU A 87 -3.13 10.33 19.87
CA GLU A 87 -3.77 11.57 20.28
C GLU A 87 -3.06 12.10 21.53
N ALA A 88 -2.71 13.39 21.52
CA ALA A 88 -1.92 13.98 22.59
C ALA A 88 -2.68 13.87 23.92
N GLY A 89 -2.20 13.04 24.86
CA GLY A 89 -2.67 13.08 26.26
C GLY A 89 -3.09 11.78 26.93
N SER A 90 -2.65 10.60 26.50
CA SER A 90 -2.78 9.37 27.30
C SER A 90 -1.55 8.48 27.11
N GLY A 91 -0.46 8.89 27.76
CA GLY A 91 0.68 8.02 28.04
C GLY A 91 0.72 7.75 29.53
N GLU A 92 0.42 6.52 29.92
CA GLU A 92 1.04 5.85 31.07
C GLU A 92 2.39 5.28 30.65
#